data_AF-A0A373NQC2-F1
#
_entry.id   AF-A0A373NQC2-F1
#
_cell.length_a   1.000
_cell.length_b   1.000
_cell.length_c   1.000
_cell.angle_alpha   90.00
_cell.angle_beta   90.00
_cell.angle_gamma   90.00
#
_symmetry.space_group_name_H-M   'P 1'
#
loop_
_entity.id
_entity.type
_entity.pdbx_description
1 polymer ?
#
loop_
_entity_poly.entity_id
_entity_poly.type
_entity_poly.pdbx_seq_one_letter_code
_entity_poly.pdbx_strand_id
1 'polypeptide(L)'
;METTMMYPAAYCVMTEEEMTYTEGGANLLQAVCAVAVPVYGWLAGVSAIRDYRKAHPTNWTSTGIDAWNKYMDKSLPNTIYGAGCAFWTASSCFTGVGLLVNALIILS
;
A
#
# COMPACT_ATOMS: atom_id res chain seq x y z
N MET A 1 -31.61 -42.09 -21.43
CA MET A 1 -30.50 -41.41 -20.73
C MET A 1 -30.02 -40.33 -21.66
N GLU A 2 -30.42 -39.10 -21.36
CA GLU A 2 -30.19 -37.93 -22.19
C GLU A 2 -28.70 -37.57 -22.13
N THR A 3 -28.03 -37.56 -23.29
CA THR A 3 -26.66 -37.09 -23.44
C THR A 3 -26.68 -35.57 -23.46
N THR A 4 -26.79 -34.97 -22.27
CA THR A 4 -26.56 -33.54 -22.08
C THR A 4 -25.16 -33.18 -22.57
N MET A 5 -25.11 -32.29 -23.54
CA MET A 5 -23.90 -31.72 -24.10
C MET A 5 -23.10 -31.01 -23.01
N MET A 6 -21.99 -31.59 -22.57
CA MET A 6 -21.03 -30.89 -21.73
C MET A 6 -20.10 -30.11 -22.67
N TYR A 7 -20.47 -28.85 -22.93
CA TYR A 7 -19.55 -27.91 -23.57
C TYR A 7 -18.23 -27.91 -22.78
N PRO A 8 -17.07 -28.11 -23.44
CA PRO A 8 -15.79 -28.02 -22.75
C PRO A 8 -15.70 -26.61 -22.17
N ALA A 9 -15.38 -26.55 -20.87
CA ALA A 9 -15.25 -25.34 -20.08
C ALA A 9 -14.82 -24.18 -20.97
N ALA A 10 -15.78 -23.29 -21.26
CA ALA A 10 -15.47 -21.97 -21.74
C ALA A 10 -14.55 -21.41 -20.69
N TYR A 11 -13.25 -21.42 -20.99
CA TYR A 11 -12.29 -20.58 -20.34
C TYR A 11 -12.98 -19.22 -20.36
N CYS A 12 -13.41 -18.73 -19.21
CA CYS A 12 -13.48 -17.30 -19.00
C CYS A 12 -12.02 -16.85 -19.09
N VAL A 13 -11.47 -16.85 -20.32
CA VAL A 13 -10.50 -15.85 -20.73
C VAL A 13 -11.27 -14.58 -20.49
N MET A 14 -11.05 -14.01 -19.31
CA MET A 14 -11.48 -12.67 -19.01
C MET A 14 -10.99 -11.85 -20.19
N THR A 15 -11.93 -11.23 -20.90
CA THR A 15 -11.61 -10.34 -22.00
C THR A 15 -10.63 -9.30 -21.45
N GLU A 16 -9.70 -8.84 -22.28
CA GLU A 16 -8.65 -7.89 -21.86
C GLU A 16 -9.23 -6.58 -21.26
N GLU A 17 -10.54 -6.36 -21.33
CA GLU A 17 -11.29 -5.31 -20.63
C GLU A 17 -11.46 -5.52 -19.11
N GLU A 18 -11.30 -6.73 -18.58
CA GLU A 18 -11.33 -7.00 -17.14
C GLU A 18 -9.92 -7.26 -16.57
N MET A 19 -8.89 -6.95 -17.36
CA MET A 19 -7.54 -6.74 -16.85
C MET A 19 -7.44 -5.29 -16.36
N THR A 20 -8.08 -4.99 -15.22
CA THR A 20 -7.56 -3.88 -14.42
C THR A 20 -6.17 -4.31 -13.97
N TYR A 21 -5.16 -3.87 -14.73
CA TYR A 21 -3.75 -3.91 -14.38
C TYR A 21 -3.60 -3.29 -12.98
N THR A 22 -3.70 -4.12 -11.94
CA THR A 22 -3.42 -3.72 -10.57
C THR A 22 -1.92 -3.90 -10.35
N GLU A 23 -1.13 -3.13 -11.10
CA GLU A 23 0.25 -2.88 -10.75
C GLU A 23 0.24 -2.37 -9.31
N GLY A 24 0.88 -3.09 -8.38
CA GLY A 24 0.81 -2.81 -6.94
C GLY A 24 1.09 -1.34 -6.58
N GLY A 25 0.00 -0.57 -6.50
CA GLY A 25 -0.04 0.88 -6.40
C GLY A 25 -1.40 1.38 -5.93
N ALA A 26 -1.43 2.60 -5.40
CA ALA A 26 -2.62 3.20 -4.83
C ALA A 26 -3.56 3.70 -5.94
N ASN A 27 -4.85 3.46 -5.77
CA ASN A 27 -5.84 4.12 -6.63
C ASN A 27 -6.12 5.56 -6.16
N LEU A 28 -6.79 6.36 -6.99
CA LEU A 28 -7.05 7.77 -6.69
C LEU A 28 -7.85 7.95 -5.38
N LEU A 29 -8.80 7.05 -5.09
CA LEU A 29 -9.60 7.10 -3.86
C LEU A 29 -8.73 6.88 -2.62
N GLN A 30 -7.86 5.86 -2.63
CA GLN A 30 -6.91 5.59 -1.55
C GLN A 30 -5.95 6.76 -1.35
N ALA A 31 -5.47 7.36 -2.44
CA ALA A 31 -4.60 8.53 -2.40
C ALA A 31 -5.29 9.73 -1.72
N VAL A 32 -6.55 10.00 -2.08
CA VAL A 32 -7.36 11.05 -1.44
C VAL A 32 -7.61 10.72 0.03
N CYS A 33 -7.96 9.47 0.37
CA CYS A 33 -8.16 9.04 1.75
C CYS A 33 -6.88 9.16 2.58
N ALA A 34 -5.71 8.81 2.03
CA ALA A 34 -4.42 8.92 2.70
C ALA A 34 -4.08 10.37 3.10
N VAL A 35 -4.54 11.34 2.32
CA VAL A 35 -4.37 12.77 2.63
C VAL A 35 -5.47 13.27 3.55
N ALA A 36 -6.73 13.02 3.21
CA ALA A 36 -7.89 13.64 3.86
C ALA A 36 -8.29 13.01 5.19
N VAL A 37 -7.96 11.74 5.44
CA VAL A 37 -8.35 11.01 6.65
C VAL A 37 -7.08 10.69 7.47
N PRO A 38 -6.80 11.46 8.54
CA PRO A 38 -5.54 11.36 9.28
C PRO A 38 -5.23 9.96 9.80
N VAL A 39 -6.23 9.29 10.36
CA VAL A 39 -6.08 7.94 10.93
C VAL A 39 -5.76 6.91 9.84
N TYR A 40 -6.36 7.04 8.66
CA TYR A 40 -6.12 6.13 7.55
C TYR A 40 -4.69 6.29 7.00
N GLY A 41 -4.26 7.53 6.72
CA GLY A 41 -2.90 7.80 6.26
C GLY A 41 -1.84 7.42 7.28
N TRP A 42 -2.10 7.68 8.57
CA TRP A 42 -1.22 7.27 9.66
C TRP A 42 -1.07 5.74 9.72
N LEU A 43 -2.17 5.00 9.83
CA LEU A 43 -2.14 3.53 9.95
C LEU A 43 -1.47 2.89 8.73
N ALA A 44 -1.78 3.36 7.52
CA ALA A 44 -1.16 2.89 6.29
C ALA A 44 0.35 3.16 6.25
N GLY A 45 0.79 4.34 6.71
CA GLY A 45 2.21 4.69 6.77
C GLY A 45 2.98 3.83 7.76
N VAL A 46 2.50 3.68 9.00
CA VAL A 46 3.18 2.85 10.01
C VAL A 46 3.17 1.37 9.65
N SER A 47 2.09 0.87 9.04
CA SER A 47 2.05 -0.52 8.56
C SER A 47 3.02 -0.75 7.41
N ALA A 48 3.11 0.18 6.45
CA ALA A 48 4.07 0.06 5.34
C ALA A 48 5.52 0.00 5.84
N ILE A 49 5.88 0.83 6.83
CA ILE A 49 7.23 0.81 7.43
C ILE A 49 7.47 -0.52 8.17
N ARG A 50 6.49 -0.99 8.95
CA ARG A 50 6.55 -2.28 9.65
C ARG A 50 6.77 -3.42 8.64
N ASP A 51 5.95 -3.50 7.62
CA ASP A 51 5.96 -4.60 6.64
C ASP A 51 7.27 -4.57 5.85
N TYR A 52 7.75 -3.38 5.48
CA TYR A 52 9.06 -3.22 4.85
C TYR A 52 10.20 -3.67 5.76
N ARG A 53 10.18 -3.31 7.04
CA ARG A 53 11.16 -3.80 8.03
C ARG A 53 11.13 -5.32 8.16
N LYS A 54 9.95 -5.94 8.19
CA LYS A 54 9.80 -7.41 8.26
C LYS A 54 10.38 -8.09 7.02
N ALA A 55 10.21 -7.50 5.84
CA ALA A 55 10.82 -7.99 4.60
C ALA A 55 12.34 -7.75 4.52
N HIS A 56 12.85 -6.68 5.16
CA HIS A 56 14.23 -6.21 5.07
C HIS A 56 14.90 -6.02 6.45
N PRO A 57 15.01 -7.06 7.30
CA PRO A 57 15.34 -6.91 8.73
C PRO A 57 16.69 -6.26 9.02
N THR A 58 17.67 -6.40 8.12
CA THR A 58 19.05 -5.97 8.32
C THR A 58 19.40 -4.63 7.67
N ASN A 59 18.62 -4.18 6.69
CA ASN A 59 18.94 -2.99 5.88
C ASN A 59 17.73 -2.07 5.60
N TRP A 60 16.58 -2.30 6.24
CA TRP A 60 15.38 -1.50 6.00
C TRP A 60 15.57 0.01 6.21
N THR A 61 16.42 0.44 7.14
CA THR A 61 16.68 1.87 7.39
C THR A 61 17.51 2.51 6.28
N SER A 62 18.37 1.75 5.60
CA SER A 62 19.20 2.25 4.51
C SER A 62 18.52 2.13 3.14
N THR A 63 17.69 1.10 2.93
CA THR A 63 17.01 0.87 1.64
C THR A 63 15.57 1.37 1.60
N GLY A 64 14.98 1.72 2.75
CA GLY A 64 13.56 2.07 2.86
C GLY A 64 13.17 3.34 2.12
N ILE A 65 14.01 4.37 2.18
CA ILE A 65 13.74 5.63 1.45
C ILE A 65 13.82 5.41 -0.06
N ASP A 66 14.77 4.61 -0.54
CA ASP A 66 14.88 4.29 -1.97
C ASP A 66 13.68 3.46 -2.45
N ALA A 67 13.20 2.52 -1.64
CA ALA A 67 11.99 1.74 -1.94
C ALA A 67 10.74 2.63 -1.96
N TRP A 68 10.66 3.61 -1.05
CA TRP A 68 9.57 4.56 -1.01
C TRP A 68 9.57 5.50 -2.22
N ASN A 69 10.73 6.02 -2.62
CA ASN A 69 10.86 6.83 -3.84
C ASN A 69 10.42 6.05 -5.08
N LYS A 70 10.91 4.82 -5.24
CA LYS A 70 10.48 3.92 -6.32
C LYS A 70 8.98 3.64 -6.31
N TYR A 71 8.36 3.58 -5.13
CA TYR A 71 6.91 3.44 -5.00
C TYR A 71 6.16 4.69 -5.48
N MET A 72 6.64 5.88 -5.10
CA MET A 72 6.04 7.16 -5.48
C MET A 72 6.21 7.47 -6.96
N ASP A 73 7.31 7.03 -7.58
CA ASP A 73 7.60 7.26 -9.01
C ASP A 73 6.68 6.47 -9.94
N LYS A 74 5.92 5.49 -9.45
CA LYS A 74 5.03 4.66 -10.27
C LYS A 74 3.87 5.44 -10.87
N SER A 75 3.28 6.38 -10.13
CA SER A 75 2.10 7.12 -10.58
C SER A 75 1.80 8.32 -9.67
N LEU A 76 1.06 9.30 -10.19
CA LEU A 76 0.59 10.44 -9.39
C LEU A 76 -0.24 10.00 -8.15
N PRO A 77 -1.20 9.06 -8.25
CA PRO A 77 -1.89 8.50 -7.08
C PRO A 77 -0.95 7.88 -6.04
N ASN A 78 0.09 7.16 -6.47
CA ASN A 78 1.09 6.60 -5.55
C ASN A 78 1.89 7.68 -4.85
N THR A 79 2.30 8.74 -5.55
CA THR A 79 2.98 9.89 -4.95
C THR A 79 2.10 10.55 -3.89
N ILE A 80 0.83 10.85 -4.22
CA ILE A 80 -0.12 11.49 -3.28
C ILE A 80 -0.37 10.60 -2.07
N TYR A 81 -0.57 9.29 -2.30
CA TYR A 81 -0.75 8.31 -1.22
C TYR A 81 0.47 8.24 -0.31
N GLY A 82 1.66 8.09 -0.90
CA GLY A 82 2.93 8.00 -0.18
C GLY A 82 3.22 9.27 0.63
N ALA A 83 2.99 10.44 0.05
CA ALA A 83 3.15 11.73 0.72
C ALA A 83 2.14 11.91 1.86
N GLY A 84 0.87 11.56 1.66
CA GLY A 84 -0.16 11.64 2.70
C GLY A 84 0.16 10.73 3.89
N CYS A 85 0.55 9.48 3.61
CA CYS A 85 0.96 8.53 4.66
C CYS A 85 2.19 9.02 5.41
N ALA A 86 3.21 9.53 4.70
CA ALA A 86 4.41 10.07 5.30
C ALA A 86 4.11 11.30 6.17
N PHE A 87 3.25 12.21 5.71
CA PHE A 87 2.86 13.41 6.45
C PHE A 87 2.21 13.05 7.79
N TRP A 88 1.19 12.17 7.80
CA TRP A 88 0.50 11.80 9.04
C TRP A 88 1.39 10.97 9.98
N THR A 89 2.23 10.09 9.43
CA THR A 89 3.21 9.32 10.19
C THR A 89 4.24 10.23 10.84
N ALA A 90 4.88 11.12 10.09
CA ALA A 90 5.85 12.07 10.62
C ALA A 90 5.21 13.06 11.61
N SER A 91 4.02 13.56 11.32
CA SER A 91 3.29 14.49 12.20
C SER A 91 3.00 13.88 13.57
N SER A 92 2.61 12.60 13.60
CA SER A 92 2.32 11.90 14.87
C SER A 92 3.55 11.77 15.78
N CYS A 93 4.76 11.74 15.23
CA CYS A 93 6.00 11.68 16.01
C CYS A 93 6.23 12.92 16.89
N PHE A 94 5.66 14.10 16.55
CA PHE A 94 5.87 15.34 17.31
C PHE A 94 5.12 15.40 18.65
N THR A 95 4.22 14.45 18.92
CA THR A 95 3.41 14.45 20.15
C THR A 95 4.05 13.72 21.33
N GLY A 96 5.25 13.16 21.18
CA GLY A 96 5.95 12.33 22.18
C GLY A 96 5.30 10.96 22.38
N VAL A 97 4.01 10.93 22.74
CA VAL A 97 3.20 9.71 22.81
C VAL A 97 3.10 9.04 21.44
N GLY A 98 2.85 9.82 20.38
CA GLY A 98 2.78 9.27 19.02
C GLY A 98 4.10 8.66 18.55
N LEU A 99 5.25 9.17 19.00
CA LEU A 99 6.55 8.54 18.71
C LEU A 99 6.63 7.13 19.32
N LEU A 100 6.23 6.98 20.58
CA LEU A 100 6.22 5.68 21.26
C LEU A 100 5.25 4.70 20.59
N VAL A 101 4.04 5.16 20.24
CA VAL A 101 3.05 4.33 19.55
C VAL A 101 3.57 3.89 18.17
N ASN A 102 4.15 4.81 17.39
CA ASN A 102 4.74 4.48 16.09
C ASN A 102 5.87 3.46 16.23
N ALA A 103 6.76 3.65 17.19
CA ALA A 103 7.85 2.71 17.44
C ALA A 103 7.34 1.33 17.86
N LEU A 104 6.33 1.26 18.74
CA LEU A 104 5.71 -0.01 19.14
C LEU A 104 5.10 -0.75 17.94
N ILE A 105 4.40 -0.02 17.06
CA ILE A 105 3.80 -0.58 15.86
C ILE A 105 4.90 -1.04 14.90
N ILE A 106 5.87 -0.20 14.56
CA ILE A 106 6.91 -0.55 13.58
C ILE A 106 7.81 -1.69 14.08
N LEU A 107 8.05 -1.76 15.39
CA LEU A 107 8.95 -2.73 15.98
C LEU A 107 8.31 -4.08 16.32
N SER A 108 6.97 -4.15 16.38
CA SER A 108 6.20 -5.40 16.57
C SER A 108 6.23 -6.33 15.36
#